data_AF-A0AAD9A793-F1
#
_entry.id   AF-A0AAD9A793-F1
#
_cell.length_a   1.000
_cell.length_b   1.000
_cell.length_c   1.000
_cell.angle_alpha   90.00
_cell.angle_beta   90.00
_cell.angle_gamma   90.00
#
_symmetry.space_group_name_H-M   'P 1'
#
loop_
_entity.id
_entity.type
_entity.pdbx_description
1 polymer ?
#
loop_
_entity_poly.entity_id
_entity_poly.type
_entity_poly.pdbx_seq_one_letter_code
_entity_poly.pdbx_strand_id
1 'polypeptide(L)'
;MPPPNRNSLSHPHRVQHYDSQPWKNIEPQAIFAWNSPHPLAPQTGTEPRMQVRLCVKTTDLKRLMREGFFWATENFNFKATYTHTFDPRKEPKQLAQMGWTCARNFFLSDLEDDPFWTAKMSVYARDRVTLDSFAVTGLSRKNMSWARAWAKDGTSGYVEDLYKWVCGSPESSYNKIYGNLPLDGWWPWPKADDDEMLHLEAMSYELGPSP
;
A
#
# COMPACT_ATOMS: atom_id res chain seq x y z
N MET A 1 -32.12 0.36 20.83
CA MET A 1 -32.24 0.75 19.40
C MET A 1 -31.40 -0.22 18.59
N PRO A 2 -31.96 -0.93 17.60
CA PRO A 2 -31.17 -1.72 16.68
C PRO A 2 -30.35 -0.80 15.77
N PRO A 3 -29.17 -1.23 15.27
CA PRO A 3 -28.37 -0.43 14.35
C PRO A 3 -29.13 -0.24 13.03
N PRO A 4 -29.00 0.93 12.36
CA PRO A 4 -29.68 1.18 11.11
C PRO A 4 -29.15 0.24 10.01
N ASN A 5 -30.11 -0.41 9.38
CA ASN A 5 -29.97 -1.36 8.27
C ASN A 5 -29.22 -0.68 7.10
N ARG A 6 -27.96 -1.08 6.85
CA ARG A 6 -27.12 -0.61 5.72
C ARG A 6 -27.56 -1.24 4.38
N ASN A 7 -28.81 -1.03 4.01
CA ASN A 7 -29.31 -1.36 2.68
C ASN A 7 -30.21 -0.23 2.20
N SER A 8 -29.62 0.79 1.57
CA SER A 8 -30.26 1.66 0.56
C SER A 8 -29.27 2.69 0.03
N LEU A 9 -28.67 2.38 -1.12
CA LEU A 9 -28.56 3.21 -2.33
C LEU A 9 -27.38 2.70 -3.16
N SER A 10 -27.69 1.86 -4.14
CA SER A 10 -26.76 1.38 -5.17
C SER A 10 -26.34 2.53 -6.07
N HIS A 11 -25.37 3.33 -5.64
CA HIS A 11 -24.47 3.99 -6.60
C HIS A 11 -23.42 2.92 -6.96
N PRO A 12 -23.15 2.65 -8.25
CA PRO A 12 -22.00 1.84 -8.58
C PRO A 12 -20.77 2.60 -8.05
N HIS A 13 -20.23 2.16 -6.91
CA HIS A 13 -19.04 2.73 -6.28
C HIS A 13 -17.95 2.83 -7.36
N ARG A 14 -17.72 4.04 -7.84
CA ARG A 14 -16.88 4.25 -9.01
C ARG A 14 -15.49 4.55 -8.52
N VAL A 15 -14.64 3.53 -8.55
CA VAL A 15 -13.20 3.66 -8.28
C VAL A 15 -12.67 4.89 -9.02
N GLN A 16 -12.13 5.83 -8.27
CA GLN A 16 -11.60 7.07 -8.82
C GLN A 16 -10.23 6.84 -9.44
N HIS A 17 -10.00 7.42 -10.61
CA HIS A 17 -8.71 7.31 -11.29
C HIS A 17 -7.66 8.19 -10.60
N TYR A 18 -6.46 7.65 -10.40
CA TYR A 18 -5.34 8.30 -9.71
C TYR A 18 -4.93 9.68 -10.29
N ASP A 19 -5.14 9.85 -11.59
CA ASP A 19 -4.85 11.09 -12.34
C ASP A 19 -6.10 11.94 -12.63
N SER A 20 -7.24 11.62 -12.00
CA SER A 20 -8.47 12.41 -12.17
C SER A 20 -8.38 13.80 -11.53
N GLN A 21 -9.31 14.70 -11.89
CA GLN A 21 -9.30 16.10 -11.48
C GLN A 21 -9.15 16.34 -9.96
N PRO A 22 -9.80 15.57 -9.05
CA PRO A 22 -9.60 15.75 -7.61
C PRO A 22 -8.17 15.46 -7.14
N TRP A 23 -7.46 14.56 -7.84
CA TRP A 23 -6.17 14.02 -7.43
C TRP A 23 -4.98 14.54 -8.23
N LYS A 24 -5.21 15.26 -9.33
CA LYS A 24 -4.15 15.70 -10.26
C LYS A 24 -3.09 16.59 -9.58
N ASN A 25 -3.49 17.38 -8.59
CA ASN A 25 -2.63 18.34 -7.89
C ASN A 25 -2.13 17.80 -6.53
N ILE A 26 -2.56 16.60 -6.14
CA ILE A 26 -2.11 15.95 -4.91
C ILE A 26 -0.91 15.09 -5.28
N GLU A 27 0.24 15.40 -4.68
CA GLU A 27 1.44 14.58 -4.81
C GLU A 27 1.27 13.27 -4.00
N PRO A 28 1.93 12.17 -4.42
CA PRO A 28 1.94 10.95 -3.61
C PRO A 28 2.62 11.23 -2.26
N GLN A 29 2.06 10.66 -1.20
CA GLN A 29 2.53 10.84 0.19
C GLN A 29 2.94 9.53 0.84
N ALA A 30 2.58 8.39 0.26
CA ALA A 30 3.03 7.08 0.71
C ALA A 30 3.36 6.17 -0.48
N ILE A 31 4.28 5.24 -0.26
CA ILE A 31 4.60 4.18 -1.20
C ILE A 31 4.87 2.87 -0.47
N PHE A 32 4.37 1.79 -1.05
CA PHE A 32 4.58 0.42 -0.60
C PHE A 32 5.18 -0.39 -1.74
N ALA A 33 6.18 -1.23 -1.46
CA ALA A 33 6.88 -1.96 -2.50
C ALA A 33 7.08 -3.44 -2.18
N TRP A 34 7.00 -4.26 -3.21
CA TRP A 34 7.25 -5.70 -3.17
C TRP A 34 8.25 -6.09 -4.24
N ASN A 35 9.23 -6.91 -3.88
CA ASN A 35 10.20 -7.49 -4.80
C ASN A 35 9.87 -8.98 -4.97
N SER A 36 9.56 -9.39 -6.20
CA SER A 36 9.21 -10.76 -6.59
C SER A 36 8.15 -11.43 -5.69
N PRO A 37 6.91 -10.91 -5.61
CA PRO A 37 5.86 -11.48 -4.75
C PRO A 37 5.32 -12.86 -5.18
N HIS A 38 6.09 -13.69 -5.89
CA HIS A 38 5.66 -14.99 -6.41
C HIS A 38 5.81 -16.11 -5.37
N PRO A 39 4.77 -16.94 -5.12
CA PRO A 39 4.76 -17.94 -4.03
C PRO A 39 5.65 -19.19 -4.22
N LEU A 40 6.40 -19.30 -5.33
CA LEU A 40 7.11 -20.55 -5.70
C LEU A 40 8.51 -20.32 -6.28
N ALA A 41 9.04 -19.09 -6.27
CA ALA A 41 10.36 -18.85 -6.83
C ALA A 41 11.45 -19.13 -5.78
N PRO A 42 12.39 -20.06 -6.03
CA PRO A 42 13.66 -20.06 -5.30
C PRO A 42 14.32 -18.69 -5.49
N GLN A 43 14.89 -18.10 -4.42
CA GLN A 43 15.72 -16.90 -4.51
C GLN A 43 17.08 -17.20 -5.17
N THR A 44 17.08 -17.95 -6.27
CA THR A 44 18.28 -18.25 -7.05
C THR A 44 18.51 -17.07 -8.00
N GLY A 45 19.10 -16.02 -7.44
CA GLY A 45 19.42 -14.75 -8.09
C GLY A 45 19.36 -13.61 -7.08
N THR A 46 20.37 -12.74 -7.08
CA THR A 46 20.40 -11.53 -6.24
C THR A 46 19.41 -10.46 -6.70
N GLU A 47 18.90 -10.56 -7.93
CA GLU A 47 18.01 -9.57 -8.53
C GLU A 47 16.54 -10.03 -8.53
N PRO A 48 15.59 -9.14 -8.20
CA PRO A 48 14.18 -9.47 -8.27
C PRO A 48 13.75 -9.72 -9.72
N ARG A 49 12.87 -10.70 -9.94
CA ARG A 49 12.24 -10.95 -11.25
C ARG A 49 11.17 -9.91 -11.57
N MET A 50 10.58 -9.34 -10.54
CA MET A 50 9.49 -8.36 -10.63
C MET A 50 9.60 -7.36 -9.48
N GLN A 51 9.17 -6.13 -9.70
CA GLN A 51 8.97 -5.16 -8.63
C GLN A 51 7.57 -4.56 -8.73
N VAL A 52 6.87 -4.49 -7.60
CA VAL A 52 5.57 -3.84 -7.47
C VAL A 52 5.75 -2.59 -6.63
N ARG A 53 5.17 -1.47 -7.05
CA ARG A 53 5.13 -0.22 -6.30
C ARG A 53 3.71 0.30 -6.27
N LEU A 54 3.18 0.52 -5.07
CA LEU A 54 1.88 1.14 -4.83
C LEU A 54 2.12 2.56 -4.34
N CYS A 55 1.93 3.55 -5.20
CA CYS A 55 2.01 4.97 -4.84
C CYS A 55 0.63 5.45 -4.43
N VAL A 56 0.53 6.07 -3.25
CA VAL A 56 -0.74 6.52 -2.65
C VAL A 56 -0.75 8.04 -2.56
N LYS A 57 -1.83 8.64 -3.08
CA LYS A 57 -2.23 10.02 -2.83
C LYS A 57 -3.31 10.01 -1.76
N THR A 58 -3.22 10.93 -0.81
CA THR A 58 -4.24 11.11 0.22
C THR A 58 -4.35 12.58 0.57
N THR A 59 -5.54 13.00 0.99
CA THR A 59 -5.79 14.34 1.52
C THR A 59 -5.41 14.46 3.00
N ASP A 60 -5.28 13.33 3.70
CA ASP A 60 -4.93 13.28 5.13
C ASP A 60 -4.08 12.04 5.46
N LEU A 61 -2.75 12.18 5.36
CA LEU A 61 -1.81 11.12 5.69
C LEU A 61 -1.89 10.68 7.15
N LYS A 62 -2.16 11.60 8.08
CA LYS A 62 -2.26 11.29 9.50
C LYS A 62 -3.45 10.35 9.73
N ARG A 63 -4.60 10.67 9.14
CA ARG A 63 -5.78 9.81 9.14
C ARG A 63 -5.49 8.45 8.50
N LEU A 64 -4.89 8.42 7.30
CA LEU A 64 -4.53 7.18 6.59
C LEU A 64 -3.62 6.25 7.41
N MET A 65 -2.70 6.83 8.20
CA MET A 65 -1.84 6.06 9.09
C MET A 65 -2.59 5.56 10.33
N ARG A 66 -3.29 6.46 11.03
CA ARG A 66 -3.96 6.15 12.31
C ARG A 66 -5.14 5.21 12.16
N GLU A 67 -5.99 5.41 11.16
CA GLU A 67 -7.20 4.60 10.94
C GLU A 67 -6.91 3.33 10.13
N GLY A 68 -5.67 3.20 9.64
CA GLY A 68 -5.22 2.06 8.85
C GLY A 68 -5.46 2.25 7.36
N PHE A 69 -4.50 1.78 6.56
CA PHE A 69 -4.63 1.75 5.11
C PHE A 69 -5.12 0.36 4.67
N PHE A 70 -6.40 0.24 4.36
CA PHE A 70 -7.02 -1.00 3.94
C PHE A 70 -7.39 -0.96 2.46
N TRP A 71 -6.98 -1.99 1.73
CA TRP A 71 -7.45 -2.23 0.37
C TRP A 71 -7.51 -3.73 0.11
N ALA A 72 -8.43 -4.11 -0.77
CA ALA A 72 -8.67 -5.45 -1.26
C ALA A 72 -9.00 -5.38 -2.76
N THR A 73 -9.41 -6.50 -3.36
CA THR A 73 -9.70 -6.60 -4.80
C THR A 73 -10.80 -5.65 -5.25
N GLU A 74 -11.73 -5.31 -4.37
CA GLU A 74 -12.89 -4.46 -4.63
C GLU A 74 -12.47 -3.01 -4.88
N ASN A 75 -11.33 -2.57 -4.35
CA ASN A 75 -10.79 -1.24 -4.58
C ASN A 75 -10.27 -1.03 -6.01
N PHE A 76 -10.05 -2.10 -6.79
CA PHE A 76 -9.38 -2.01 -8.08
C PHE A 76 -10.33 -1.71 -9.25
N ASN A 77 -9.89 -0.80 -10.13
CA ASN A 77 -10.48 -0.63 -11.44
C ASN A 77 -9.70 -1.43 -12.50
N PHE A 78 -10.00 -2.72 -12.61
CA PHE A 78 -9.34 -3.58 -13.60
C PHE A 78 -9.58 -3.14 -15.05
N LYS A 79 -10.70 -2.47 -15.35
CA LYS A 79 -10.98 -1.94 -16.70
C LYS A 79 -10.06 -0.79 -17.10
N ALA A 80 -9.48 -0.07 -16.13
CA ALA A 80 -8.50 0.99 -16.37
C ALA A 80 -7.05 0.48 -16.43
N THR A 81 -6.83 -0.84 -16.27
CA THR A 81 -5.49 -1.43 -16.28
C THR A 81 -4.89 -1.37 -17.68
N TYR A 82 -3.61 -1.03 -17.77
CA TYR A 82 -2.88 -1.06 -19.04
C TYR A 82 -1.45 -1.55 -18.87
N THR A 83 -0.90 -2.11 -19.95
CA THR A 83 0.52 -2.48 -20.05
C THR A 83 1.21 -1.59 -21.07
N HIS A 84 2.48 -1.27 -20.84
CA HIS A 84 3.33 -0.56 -21.78
C HIS A 84 4.78 -1.07 -21.70
N THR A 85 5.55 -0.78 -22.73
CA THR A 85 7.01 -0.90 -22.71
C THR A 85 7.58 0.14 -21.73
N PHE A 86 8.52 -0.30 -20.90
CA PHE A 86 9.19 0.58 -19.95
C PHE A 86 10.17 1.50 -20.70
N ASP A 87 10.00 2.81 -20.54
CA ASP A 87 10.94 3.81 -21.07
C ASP A 87 11.77 4.39 -19.91
N PRO A 88 13.04 3.99 -19.74
CA PRO A 88 13.86 4.42 -18.62
C PRO A 88 14.07 5.95 -18.57
N ARG A 89 13.84 6.67 -19.68
CA ARG A 89 13.98 8.14 -19.73
C ARG A 89 12.82 8.87 -19.08
N LYS A 90 11.68 8.20 -18.89
CA LYS A 90 10.46 8.77 -18.30
C LYS A 90 10.28 8.40 -16.83
N GLU A 91 11.25 7.67 -16.27
CA GLU A 91 11.11 7.02 -14.97
C GLU A 91 12.15 7.57 -13.98
N PRO A 92 11.88 7.47 -12.66
CA PRO A 92 12.88 7.80 -11.65
C PRO A 92 14.20 7.05 -11.90
N LYS A 93 15.34 7.72 -11.73
CA LYS A 93 16.68 7.13 -12.02
C LYS A 93 16.89 5.77 -11.35
N GLN A 94 16.37 5.60 -10.13
CA GLN A 94 16.49 4.33 -9.39
C GLN A 94 15.72 3.18 -10.05
N LEU A 95 14.60 3.46 -10.74
CA LEU A 95 13.87 2.46 -11.52
C LEU A 95 14.54 2.21 -12.88
N ALA A 96 15.05 3.27 -13.51
CA ALA A 96 15.73 3.18 -14.81
C ALA A 96 16.97 2.27 -14.78
N GLN A 97 17.65 2.19 -13.63
CA GLN A 97 18.85 1.37 -13.44
C GLN A 97 18.59 -0.12 -13.22
N MET A 98 17.33 -0.54 -13.05
CA MET A 98 16.98 -1.93 -12.68
C MET A 98 16.82 -2.88 -13.88
N GLY A 99 16.91 -2.35 -15.10
CA GLY A 99 16.81 -3.15 -16.33
C GLY A 99 15.40 -3.65 -16.64
N TRP A 100 14.35 -3.00 -16.12
CA TRP A 100 12.96 -3.32 -16.48
C TRP A 100 12.69 -2.99 -17.94
N THR A 101 11.84 -3.78 -18.59
CA THR A 101 11.51 -3.63 -20.02
C THR A 101 10.02 -3.43 -20.25
N CYS A 102 9.18 -3.83 -19.30
CA CYS A 102 7.73 -3.69 -19.39
C CYS A 102 7.11 -3.39 -18.03
N ALA A 103 5.96 -2.72 -18.07
CA ALA A 103 5.22 -2.39 -16.86
C ALA A 103 3.70 -2.46 -17.06
N ARG A 104 3.00 -2.92 -16.02
CA ARG A 104 1.54 -2.99 -15.93
C ARG A 104 1.07 -2.09 -14.80
N ASN A 105 0.10 -1.22 -15.07
CA ASN A 105 -0.45 -0.28 -14.10
C ASN A 105 -1.87 -0.64 -13.72
N PHE A 106 -2.16 -0.64 -12.42
CA PHE A 106 -3.49 -0.75 -11.86
C PHE A 106 -3.84 0.52 -11.09
N PHE A 107 -5.14 0.79 -10.98
CA PHE A 107 -5.68 1.92 -10.26
C PHE A 107 -6.66 1.45 -9.21
N LEU A 108 -6.59 2.06 -8.04
CA LEU A 108 -7.46 1.75 -6.93
C LEU A 108 -7.75 3.02 -6.13
N SER A 109 -8.89 3.03 -5.43
CA SER A 109 -9.27 4.12 -4.55
C SER A 109 -10.02 3.61 -3.36
N ASP A 110 -10.22 4.50 -2.40
CA ASP A 110 -11.22 4.30 -1.38
C ASP A 110 -12.60 4.04 -2.02
N LEU A 111 -13.43 3.29 -1.31
CA LEU A 111 -14.80 2.94 -1.71
C LEU A 111 -15.85 3.84 -1.07
N GLU A 112 -15.46 4.73 -0.15
CA GLU A 112 -16.35 5.74 0.42
C GLU A 112 -16.88 6.71 -0.65
N ASP A 113 -18.04 7.34 -0.38
CA ASP A 113 -18.64 8.33 -1.29
C ASP A 113 -17.76 9.58 -1.46
N ASP A 114 -16.95 9.90 -0.44
CA ASP A 114 -15.90 10.92 -0.47
C ASP A 114 -14.53 10.27 -0.23
N PRO A 115 -13.89 9.70 -1.27
CA PRO A 115 -12.60 9.03 -1.14
C PRO A 115 -11.52 9.94 -0.58
N PHE A 116 -10.90 9.55 0.54
CA PHE A 116 -9.78 10.31 1.10
C PHE A 116 -8.40 9.81 0.62
N TRP A 117 -8.37 8.75 -0.20
CA TRP A 117 -7.17 8.29 -0.88
C TRP A 117 -7.44 7.67 -2.26
N THR A 118 -6.43 7.73 -3.12
CA THR A 118 -6.32 6.96 -4.37
C THR A 118 -4.90 6.46 -4.54
N ALA A 119 -4.72 5.36 -5.26
CA ALA A 119 -3.41 4.80 -5.50
C ALA A 119 -3.24 4.24 -6.91
N LYS A 120 -1.98 4.23 -7.34
CA LYS A 120 -1.52 3.62 -8.58
C LYS A 120 -0.53 2.51 -8.21
N MET A 121 -0.82 1.30 -8.66
CA MET A 121 0.08 0.16 -8.54
C MET A 121 0.78 -0.09 -9.86
N SER A 122 2.10 0.07 -9.88
CA SER A 122 2.95 -0.24 -11.02
C SER A 122 3.69 -1.55 -10.78
N VAL A 123 3.57 -2.48 -11.71
CA VAL A 123 4.29 -3.76 -11.72
C VAL A 123 5.32 -3.69 -12.84
N TYR A 124 6.58 -3.91 -12.52
CA TYR A 124 7.71 -3.87 -13.43
C TYR A 124 8.31 -5.26 -13.58
N ALA A 125 8.67 -5.63 -14.81
CA ALA A 125 9.33 -6.90 -15.10
C ALA A 125 10.29 -6.76 -16.30
N ARG A 126 11.15 -7.76 -16.49
CA ARG A 126 12.10 -7.83 -17.62
C ARG A 126 11.53 -8.52 -18.86
N ASP A 127 10.39 -9.18 -18.71
CA ASP A 127 9.72 -9.88 -19.79
C ASP A 127 8.20 -9.94 -19.55
N ARG A 128 7.47 -10.16 -20.65
CA ARG A 128 6.00 -10.16 -20.65
C ARG A 128 5.41 -11.35 -19.90
N VAL A 129 6.07 -12.52 -19.93
CA VAL A 129 5.59 -13.74 -19.27
C VAL A 129 5.58 -13.54 -17.75
N THR A 130 6.67 -13.02 -17.20
CA THR A 130 6.77 -12.64 -15.80
C THR A 130 5.71 -11.60 -15.46
N LEU A 131 5.57 -10.53 -16.25
CA LEU A 131 4.57 -9.49 -16.00
C LEU A 131 3.13 -10.03 -16.01
N ASP A 132 2.83 -10.97 -16.91
CA ASP A 132 1.49 -11.51 -17.08
C ASP A 132 1.10 -12.52 -16.00
N SER A 133 2.09 -13.15 -15.37
CA SER A 133 1.89 -14.02 -14.20
C SER A 133 1.49 -13.26 -12.91
N PHE A 134 1.59 -11.92 -12.89
CA PHE A 134 1.27 -11.14 -11.70
C PHE A 134 -0.21 -11.20 -11.34
N ALA A 135 -0.49 -11.55 -10.08
CA ALA A 135 -1.80 -11.46 -9.46
C ALA A 135 -1.75 -10.56 -8.22
N VAL A 136 -2.66 -9.59 -8.13
CA VAL A 136 -2.77 -8.67 -6.97
C VAL A 136 -3.02 -9.43 -5.66
N THR A 137 -3.71 -10.56 -5.72
CA THR A 137 -4.00 -11.44 -4.57
C THR A 137 -2.75 -12.15 -4.04
N GLY A 138 -1.64 -12.17 -4.78
CA GLY A 138 -0.35 -12.67 -4.31
C GLY A 138 0.41 -11.68 -3.42
N LEU A 139 -0.06 -10.43 -3.30
CA LEU A 139 0.53 -9.44 -2.40
C LEU A 139 0.08 -9.71 -0.96
N SER A 140 1.01 -9.55 -0.03
CA SER A 140 0.74 -9.60 1.41
C SER A 140 1.67 -8.64 2.15
N ARG A 141 1.38 -8.35 3.41
CA ARG A 141 2.31 -7.59 4.26
C ARG A 141 3.63 -8.36 4.44
N LYS A 142 3.56 -9.69 4.53
CA LYS A 142 4.71 -10.57 4.81
C LYS A 142 5.74 -10.58 3.67
N ASN A 143 5.31 -10.39 2.42
CA ASN A 143 6.23 -10.32 1.27
C ASN A 143 6.54 -8.88 0.81
N MET A 144 6.13 -7.87 1.61
CA MET A 144 6.48 -6.48 1.37
C MET A 144 7.97 -6.25 1.62
N SER A 145 8.63 -5.53 0.72
CA SER A 145 10.07 -5.25 0.82
C SER A 145 10.36 -3.98 1.60
N TRP A 146 9.58 -2.92 1.38
CA TRP A 146 9.70 -1.66 2.10
C TRP A 146 8.45 -0.79 1.95
N ALA A 147 8.28 0.15 2.86
CA ALA A 147 7.26 1.18 2.82
C ALA A 147 7.82 2.52 3.31
N ARG A 148 7.31 3.63 2.77
CA ARG A 148 7.74 5.00 3.12
C ARG A 148 6.54 5.94 3.05
N ALA A 149 6.48 6.90 3.96
CA ALA A 149 5.59 8.05 3.84
C ALA A 149 6.33 9.36 4.10
N TRP A 150 5.91 10.40 3.41
CA TRP A 150 6.53 11.71 3.46
C TRP A 150 5.48 12.81 3.29
N ALA A 151 5.80 13.99 3.80
CA ALA A 151 5.07 15.20 3.49
C ALA A 151 5.98 16.13 2.68
N LYS A 152 5.38 16.87 1.76
CA LYS A 152 6.06 17.97 1.09
C LYS A 152 5.52 19.27 1.67
N ASP A 153 6.41 20.13 2.13
CA ASP A 153 6.03 21.50 2.45
C ASP A 153 5.69 22.22 1.15
N GLY A 154 4.47 22.76 1.07
CA GLY A 154 3.92 23.43 -0.11
C GLY A 154 4.69 24.69 -0.52
N THR A 155 5.60 25.19 0.33
CA THR A 155 6.35 26.43 0.08
C THR A 155 7.82 26.24 -0.27
N SER A 156 8.52 25.31 0.38
CA SER A 156 9.98 25.20 0.29
C SER A 156 10.49 24.13 -0.68
N GLY A 157 9.58 23.31 -1.25
CA GLY A 157 9.95 22.15 -2.06
C GLY A 157 10.62 21.02 -1.25
N TYR A 158 10.86 21.25 0.04
CA TYR A 158 11.40 20.28 0.98
C TYR A 158 10.44 19.12 1.17
N VAL A 159 11.00 17.90 1.16
CA VAL A 159 10.28 16.66 1.43
C VAL A 159 10.76 16.14 2.77
N GLU A 160 9.85 16.13 3.75
CA GLU A 160 10.10 15.55 5.05
C GLU A 160 9.72 14.07 5.04
N ASP A 161 10.68 13.20 5.35
CA ASP A 161 10.38 11.80 5.62
C ASP A 161 9.75 11.62 6.99
N LEU A 162 8.53 11.11 7.00
CA LEU A 162 7.71 10.93 8.19
C LEU A 162 7.65 9.47 8.63
N TYR A 163 7.77 8.54 7.69
CA TYR A 163 7.70 7.11 7.94
C TYR A 163 8.65 6.35 7.03
N LYS A 164 9.32 5.35 7.57
CA LYS A 164 10.11 4.39 6.80
C LYS A 164 10.08 3.02 7.49
N TRP A 165 9.95 1.99 6.67
CA TRP A 165 10.17 0.61 7.07
C TRP A 165 10.84 -0.15 5.92
N VAL A 166 11.82 -0.99 6.25
CA VAL A 166 12.53 -1.84 5.27
C VAL A 166 12.66 -3.23 5.87
N CYS A 167 12.17 -4.25 5.15
CA CYS A 167 12.12 -5.63 5.64
C CYS A 167 13.48 -6.18 6.08
N GLY A 168 14.55 -5.84 5.36
CA GLY A 168 15.91 -6.32 5.65
C GLY A 168 16.68 -5.46 6.68
N SER A 169 16.08 -4.40 7.20
CA SER A 169 16.72 -3.47 8.16
C SER A 169 15.66 -2.90 9.11
N PRO A 170 14.93 -3.75 9.86
CA PRO A 170 13.83 -3.31 10.72
C PRO A 170 14.27 -2.29 11.78
N GLU A 171 15.51 -2.35 12.25
CA GLU A 171 16.13 -1.42 13.19
C GLU A 171 16.24 0.02 12.65
N SER A 172 16.18 0.18 11.33
CA SER A 172 16.19 1.50 10.67
C SER A 172 14.79 2.09 10.45
N SER A 173 13.76 1.40 10.93
CA SER A 173 12.36 1.82 10.78
C SER A 173 12.03 2.95 11.74
N TYR A 174 11.19 3.87 11.29
CA TYR A 174 10.73 4.99 12.12
C TYR A 174 9.36 5.49 11.67
N ASN A 175 8.66 6.10 12.60
CA ASN A 175 7.41 6.81 12.40
C ASN A 175 7.44 8.08 13.24
N LYS A 176 7.64 9.23 12.60
CA LYS A 176 7.72 10.54 13.27
C LYS A 176 6.36 11.11 13.67
N ILE A 177 5.26 10.57 13.14
CA ILE A 177 3.91 11.07 13.44
C ILE A 177 3.39 10.43 14.73
N TYR A 178 3.53 9.10 14.86
CA TYR A 178 2.93 8.33 15.95
C TYR A 178 3.94 7.53 16.79
N GLY A 179 5.24 7.64 16.52
CA GLY A 179 6.25 6.87 17.24
C GLY A 179 6.02 5.37 17.09
N ASN A 180 5.93 4.65 18.20
CA ASN A 180 5.74 3.20 18.22
C ASN A 180 4.27 2.77 18.28
N LEU A 181 3.31 3.68 18.10
CA LEU A 181 1.90 3.32 18.05
C LEU A 181 1.66 2.29 16.93
N PRO A 182 1.06 1.12 17.23
CA PRO A 182 0.64 0.17 16.22
C PRO A 182 -0.25 0.81 15.15
N LEU A 183 0.08 0.56 13.88
CA LEU A 183 -0.73 1.00 12.75
C LEU A 183 -1.49 -0.19 12.16
N ASP A 184 -2.67 0.06 11.62
CA ASP A 184 -3.53 -0.97 11.05
C ASP A 184 -3.37 -1.13 9.54
N GLY A 185 -4.06 -2.13 8.97
CA GLY A 185 -4.06 -2.39 7.53
C GLY A 185 -2.67 -2.74 6.97
N TRP A 186 -2.37 -2.21 5.79
CA TRP A 186 -1.18 -2.52 4.98
C TRP A 186 0.12 -1.83 5.44
N TRP A 187 0.07 -0.92 6.41
CA TRP A 187 1.30 -0.43 7.07
C TRP A 187 2.06 -1.64 7.63
N PRO A 188 3.38 -1.82 7.40
CA PRO A 188 4.08 -3.01 7.85
C PRO A 188 4.58 -2.92 9.31
N TRP A 189 4.74 -1.72 9.85
CA TRP A 189 5.28 -1.43 11.17
C TRP A 189 4.83 -0.02 11.63
N PRO A 190 4.77 0.29 12.93
CA PRO A 190 4.71 -0.65 14.05
C PRO A 190 3.44 -1.50 13.96
N LYS A 191 3.48 -2.71 14.52
CA LYS A 191 2.31 -3.60 14.63
C LYS A 191 2.12 -3.97 16.09
N ALA A 192 0.86 -4.20 16.46
CA ALA A 192 0.58 -4.89 17.71
C ALA A 192 1.20 -6.29 17.57
N ASP A 193 1.96 -6.71 18.57
CA ASP A 193 2.42 -8.09 18.61
C ASP A 193 1.16 -8.96 18.66
N ASP A 194 1.04 -9.91 17.72
CA ASP A 194 -0.11 -10.83 17.66
C ASP A 194 -0.26 -11.61 19.01
N ASP A 195 0.81 -11.69 19.81
CA ASP A 195 0.87 -12.33 21.12
C ASP A 195 0.32 -11.47 22.29
N GLU A 196 0.38 -10.13 22.25
CA GLU A 196 -0.21 -9.29 23.30
C GLU A 196 -1.75 -9.32 23.26
N MET A 197 -2.33 -9.45 22.06
CA MET A 197 -3.77 -9.54 21.87
C MET A 197 -4.33 -10.87 22.39
N LEU A 198 -3.62 -11.98 22.18
CA LEU A 198 -3.98 -13.28 22.74
C LEU A 198 -3.88 -13.30 24.26
N HIS A 199 -2.90 -12.59 24.84
CA HIS A 199 -2.79 -12.47 26.30
C HIS A 199 -3.90 -11.61 26.91
N LEU A 200 -4.31 -10.52 26.26
CA LEU A 200 -5.41 -9.66 26.71
C LEU A 200 -6.79 -10.33 26.56
N GLU A 201 -7.03 -11.08 25.48
CA GLU A 201 -8.25 -11.89 25.35
C GLU A 201 -8.30 -13.00 26.40
N ALA A 202 -7.19 -13.73 26.63
CA ALA A 202 -7.14 -14.77 27.68
C ALA A 202 -7.39 -14.21 29.09
N MET A 203 -6.87 -13.03 29.42
CA MET A 203 -7.12 -12.38 30.72
C MET A 203 -8.57 -11.89 30.88
N SER A 204 -9.27 -11.59 29.79
CA SER A 204 -10.69 -11.19 29.85
C SER A 204 -11.64 -12.37 30.11
N TYR A 205 -11.23 -13.60 29.80
CA TYR A 205 -12.02 -14.83 30.06
C TYR A 205 -11.81 -15.40 31.47
N GLU A 206 -10.70 -15.09 32.15
CA GLU A 206 -10.46 -15.55 33.54
C GLU A 206 -11.16 -14.70 34.60
N LEU A 207 -11.76 -13.57 34.22
CA LEU A 207 -12.62 -12.75 35.08
C LEU A 207 -14.11 -13.03 34.82
N GLY A 208 -14.48 -14.31 34.74
CA GLY A 208 -15.88 -14.73 34.88
C GLY A 208 -16.39 -14.42 36.30
N PRO A 209 -17.71 -14.16 36.49
CA PRO A 209 -18.22 -13.73 37.78
C PRO A 209 -18.02 -14.85 38.81
N SER A 210 -17.30 -14.54 39.90
CA SER A 210 -17.27 -15.42 41.06
C SER A 210 -18.70 -15.62 41.61
N PRO A 211 -19.07 -16.84 42.00
CA PRO A 211 -20.39 -17.19 42.51
C PRO A 211 -20.78 -16.46 43.80
#